data_AF-A0A662IT60-F1
#
_entry.id   AF-A0A662IT60-F1
#
_cell.length_a   1.000
_cell.length_b   1.000
_cell.length_c   1.000
_cell.angle_alpha   90.00
_cell.angle_beta   90.00
_cell.angle_gamma   90.00
#
_symmetry.space_group_name_H-M   'P 1'
#
loop_
_entity.id
_entity.type
_entity.pdbx_description
1 polymer ?
#
loop_
_entity_poly.entity_id
_entity_poly.type
_entity_poly.pdbx_seq_one_letter_code
_entity_poly.pdbx_strand_id
1 'polypeptide(L)'
;MTADFGGTLRAGTTALKAALDAVKAGSVKNVLVVSSDCRLAPPGSAFEQSFGDGAAAFLVGSENVAAEYVDGYFVADEIYDVWRRDVDLYVRTWEERFVYTRGYLRVLTETIKGLFSKSGVSPSDVAKAAVYAPDARRAGELARAVGLDPKSQLQDPLIDAMGCTGTAHAGMLFVAALEEASLGSKLLMASYGNGGDAMLFTVKEGVEKLRGARKGVKGHLALKKPVPDYTTYLKWRKLVNLPEPRVPMAVSYPSASAMWRERHRIYPLHGFKCRKCGTIQFPVLGPSHRVCVNCKAKDDFEEVRLSDRKGKLFSFSFDFLRGVPIGLINLEGGGRLFLEIADADVRELKVGMDMELVFRKLELWRSDGIYGYFWKATPAA
;
A
#
# COMPACT_ATOMS: atom_id res chain seq x y z
N MET A 1 2.81 2.82 20.17
CA MET A 1 4.02 2.09 19.77
C MET A 1 4.09 2.10 18.26
N THR A 2 5.29 2.29 17.69
CA THR A 2 5.55 2.14 16.25
C THR A 2 6.75 1.21 16.13
N ALA A 3 6.64 0.16 15.33
CA ALA A 3 7.68 -0.84 15.17
C ALA A 3 7.59 -1.48 13.78
N ASP A 4 8.73 -1.91 13.26
CA ASP A 4 8.83 -2.63 11.99
C ASP A 4 9.02 -4.13 12.25
N PHE A 5 8.31 -4.95 11.47
CA PHE A 5 8.49 -6.40 11.42
C PHE A 5 9.24 -6.73 10.13
N GLY A 6 10.25 -7.60 10.22
CA GLY A 6 11.10 -7.92 9.07
C GLY A 6 11.74 -9.31 9.17
N GLY A 7 12.60 -9.62 8.21
CA GLY A 7 13.36 -10.89 8.17
C GLY A 7 12.63 -12.07 7.51
N THR A 8 11.38 -11.89 7.07
CA THR A 8 10.63 -12.91 6.32
C THR A 8 9.48 -12.28 5.52
N LEU A 9 9.01 -12.95 4.46
CA LEU A 9 7.80 -12.56 3.74
C LEU A 9 6.53 -12.71 4.59
N ARG A 10 6.60 -13.40 5.73
CA ARG A 10 5.51 -13.47 6.72
C ARG A 10 5.42 -12.25 7.64
N ALA A 11 6.34 -11.29 7.53
CA ALA A 11 6.39 -10.14 8.45
C ALA A 11 5.05 -9.38 8.55
N GLY A 12 4.32 -9.23 7.43
CA GLY A 12 3.00 -8.62 7.40
C GLY A 12 1.94 -9.39 8.19
N THR A 13 1.89 -10.72 8.04
CA THR A 13 0.94 -11.58 8.76
C THR A 13 1.33 -11.72 10.24
N THR A 14 2.62 -11.78 10.56
CA THR A 14 3.11 -11.73 11.95
C THR A 14 2.70 -10.45 12.65
N ALA A 15 2.89 -9.29 12.00
CA ALA A 15 2.47 -7.99 12.53
C ALA A 15 0.94 -7.92 12.73
N LEU A 16 0.17 -8.45 11.77
CA LEU A 16 -1.29 -8.53 11.87
C LEU A 16 -1.72 -9.40 13.06
N LYS A 17 -1.10 -10.57 13.27
CA LYS A 17 -1.40 -11.43 14.41
C LYS A 17 -1.12 -10.74 15.74
N ALA A 18 0.04 -10.08 15.85
CA ALA A 18 0.40 -9.34 17.06
C ALA A 18 -0.59 -8.21 17.34
N ALA A 19 -1.05 -7.50 16.30
CA ALA A 19 -2.08 -6.46 16.43
C ALA A 19 -3.44 -7.04 16.88
N LEU A 20 -3.87 -8.16 16.28
CA LEU A 20 -5.09 -8.86 16.67
C LEU A 20 -5.06 -9.29 18.14
N ASP A 21 -3.95 -9.86 18.60
CA ASP A 21 -3.79 -10.28 19.99
C ASP A 21 -3.76 -9.10 20.96
N ALA A 22 -3.07 -8.02 20.60
CA ALA A 22 -2.99 -6.83 21.45
C ALA A 22 -4.34 -6.14 21.62
N VAL A 23 -5.16 -6.08 20.56
CA VAL A 23 -6.54 -5.56 20.62
C VAL A 23 -7.43 -6.52 21.41
N LYS A 24 -7.35 -7.84 21.15
CA LYS A 24 -8.14 -8.85 21.87
C LYS A 24 -7.84 -8.87 23.37
N ALA A 25 -6.59 -8.63 23.76
CA ALA A 25 -6.15 -8.53 25.15
C ALA A 25 -6.58 -7.21 25.83
N GLY A 26 -7.07 -6.22 25.08
CA GLY A 26 -7.47 -4.91 25.59
C GLY A 26 -6.29 -3.95 25.87
N SER A 27 -5.06 -4.34 25.53
CA SER A 27 -3.86 -3.51 25.73
C SER A 27 -3.85 -2.25 24.85
N VAL A 28 -4.52 -2.32 23.70
CA VAL A 28 -4.67 -1.21 22.74
C VAL A 28 -6.06 -1.27 22.11
N LYS A 29 -6.64 -0.11 21.78
CA LYS A 29 -7.97 -0.05 21.14
C LYS A 29 -7.92 -0.30 19.63
N ASN A 30 -6.93 0.32 18.97
CA ASN A 30 -6.77 0.27 17.54
C ASN A 30 -5.29 0.16 17.18
N VAL A 31 -4.97 -0.61 16.15
CA VAL A 31 -3.61 -0.74 15.59
C VAL A 31 -3.68 -0.68 14.07
N LEU A 32 -2.86 0.18 13.47
CA LEU A 32 -2.66 0.20 12.02
C LEU A 32 -1.50 -0.73 11.66
N VAL A 33 -1.77 -1.74 10.85
CA VAL A 33 -0.77 -2.65 10.29
C VAL A 33 -0.62 -2.37 8.82
N VAL A 34 0.59 -2.05 8.37
CA VAL A 34 0.91 -1.85 6.96
C VAL A 34 1.94 -2.88 6.56
N SER A 35 1.60 -3.74 5.60
CA SER A 35 2.54 -4.64 4.95
C SER A 35 2.87 -4.06 3.58
N SER A 36 4.15 -3.88 3.27
CA SER A 36 4.59 -3.38 1.97
C SER A 36 5.90 -4.03 1.59
N ASP A 37 6.08 -4.28 0.30
CA ASP A 37 7.32 -4.84 -0.22
C ASP A 37 7.63 -4.30 -1.63
N CYS A 38 8.91 -4.23 -1.94
CA CYS A 38 9.46 -3.84 -3.22
C CYS A 38 10.75 -4.62 -3.43
N ARG A 39 10.63 -5.79 -4.05
CA ARG A 39 11.74 -6.75 -4.16
C ARG A 39 12.44 -6.59 -5.49
N LEU A 40 13.76 -6.43 -5.46
CA LEU A 40 14.58 -6.38 -6.66
C LEU A 40 14.93 -7.80 -7.14
N ALA A 41 14.79 -8.01 -8.44
CA ALA A 41 15.16 -9.22 -9.14
C ALA A 41 16.37 -8.96 -10.05
N PRO A 42 17.26 -9.95 -10.27
CA PRO A 42 18.32 -9.82 -11.26
C PRO A 42 17.73 -9.61 -12.67
N PRO A 43 18.28 -8.69 -13.48
CA PRO A 43 17.88 -8.53 -14.88
C PRO A 43 17.97 -9.84 -15.66
N GLY A 44 16.95 -10.15 -16.47
CA GLY A 44 16.80 -11.37 -17.25
C GLY A 44 16.37 -12.61 -16.46
N SER A 45 16.14 -12.51 -15.14
CA SER A 45 15.69 -13.63 -14.31
C SER A 45 14.18 -13.85 -14.37
N ALA A 46 13.73 -15.06 -13.99
CA ALA A 46 12.31 -15.35 -13.81
C ALA A 46 11.64 -14.43 -12.76
N PHE A 47 12.38 -13.99 -11.74
CA PHE A 47 11.86 -13.06 -10.74
C PHE A 47 11.64 -11.65 -11.28
N GLU A 48 12.35 -11.24 -12.33
CA GLU A 48 12.10 -9.94 -12.95
C GLU A 48 10.72 -9.88 -13.60
N GLN A 49 10.24 -11.02 -14.12
CA GLN A 49 8.91 -11.14 -14.72
C GLN A 49 7.81 -11.30 -13.66
N SER A 50 8.11 -11.96 -12.54
CA SER A 50 7.09 -12.34 -11.55
C SER A 50 7.00 -11.42 -10.35
N PHE A 51 8.02 -10.62 -10.02
CA PHE A 51 7.96 -9.72 -8.87
C PHE A 51 7.10 -8.49 -9.14
N GLY A 52 6.35 -8.12 -8.12
CA GLY A 52 5.57 -6.90 -8.05
C GLY A 52 5.92 -6.06 -6.84
N ASP A 53 5.48 -4.83 -6.85
CA ASP A 53 5.55 -3.92 -5.70
C ASP A 53 4.14 -3.66 -5.18
N GLY A 54 3.95 -3.65 -3.87
CA GLY A 54 2.62 -3.46 -3.32
C GLY A 54 2.59 -3.16 -1.84
N ALA A 55 1.39 -2.80 -1.39
CA ALA A 55 1.11 -2.60 0.03
C ALA A 55 -0.35 -2.94 0.34
N ALA A 56 -0.58 -3.44 1.54
CA ALA A 56 -1.90 -3.59 2.15
C ALA A 56 -1.87 -2.99 3.56
N ALA A 57 -2.94 -2.27 3.92
CA ALA A 57 -3.07 -1.65 5.22
C ALA A 57 -4.37 -2.09 5.91
N PHE A 58 -4.26 -2.52 7.15
CA PHE A 58 -5.36 -2.99 7.98
C PHE A 58 -5.45 -2.17 9.25
N LEU A 59 -6.62 -1.60 9.52
CA LEU A 59 -6.94 -1.02 10.83
C LEU A 59 -7.61 -2.10 11.67
N VAL A 60 -6.88 -2.61 12.66
CA VAL A 60 -7.35 -3.64 13.60
C VAL A 60 -7.99 -2.95 14.80
N GLY A 61 -9.21 -3.34 15.14
CA GLY A 61 -10.00 -2.80 16.24
C GLY A 61 -11.21 -3.70 16.55
N SER A 62 -12.03 -3.30 17.52
CA SER A 62 -13.21 -4.07 17.98
C SER A 62 -14.56 -3.50 17.52
N GLU A 63 -14.57 -2.32 16.90
CA GLU A 63 -15.79 -1.61 16.52
C GLU A 63 -15.94 -1.53 15.00
N ASN A 64 -17.17 -1.67 14.50
CA ASN A 64 -17.50 -1.56 13.06
C ASN A 64 -16.56 -2.40 12.15
N VAL A 65 -16.21 -3.61 12.58
CA VAL A 65 -15.25 -4.47 11.88
C VAL A 65 -15.80 -4.93 10.53
N ALA A 66 -14.94 -4.95 9.50
CA ALA A 66 -15.28 -5.51 8.18
C ALA A 66 -15.09 -7.03 8.12
N ALA A 67 -14.12 -7.54 8.87
CA ALA A 67 -13.84 -8.96 9.01
C ALA A 67 -13.45 -9.25 10.46
N GLU A 68 -14.14 -10.19 11.09
CA GLU A 68 -13.86 -10.67 12.44
C GLU A 68 -12.84 -11.80 12.37
N TYR A 69 -11.77 -11.71 13.14
CA TYR A 69 -10.78 -12.78 13.27
C TYR A 69 -11.34 -13.96 14.07
N VAL A 70 -11.28 -15.16 13.50
CA VAL A 70 -11.80 -16.38 14.11
C VAL A 70 -10.67 -17.16 14.80
N ASP A 71 -9.68 -17.59 14.02
CA ASP A 71 -8.52 -18.32 14.53
C ASP A 71 -7.33 -18.25 13.55
N GLY A 72 -6.18 -18.73 13.99
CA GLY A 72 -4.95 -18.80 13.21
C GLY A 72 -4.06 -19.96 13.60
N TYR A 73 -3.22 -20.36 12.65
CA TYR A 73 -2.22 -21.42 12.79
C TYR A 73 -0.95 -21.00 12.06
N PHE A 74 0.21 -21.38 12.56
CA PHE A 74 1.48 -21.08 11.93
C PHE A 74 2.43 -22.27 12.02
N VAL A 75 3.34 -22.35 11.06
CA VAL A 75 4.46 -23.29 11.02
C VAL A 75 5.73 -22.48 10.79
N ALA A 76 6.75 -22.70 11.61
CA ALA A 76 8.10 -22.20 11.33
C ALA A 76 8.90 -23.31 10.63
N ASP A 77 9.68 -22.94 9.62
CA ASP A 77 10.50 -23.90 8.88
C ASP A 77 11.88 -23.27 8.60
N GLU A 78 12.94 -23.91 9.10
CA GLU A 78 14.33 -23.47 8.92
C GLU A 78 14.86 -23.84 7.52
N ILE A 79 14.05 -23.60 6.49
CA ILE A 79 14.38 -23.87 5.10
C ILE A 79 15.07 -22.65 4.48
N TYR A 80 16.13 -22.90 3.70
CA TYR A 80 16.82 -21.88 2.92
C TYR A 80 16.46 -21.99 1.44
N ASP A 81 15.26 -21.56 1.09
CA ASP A 81 14.68 -21.67 -0.26
C ASP A 81 14.83 -20.36 -1.04
N VAL A 82 14.39 -19.24 -0.47
CA VAL A 82 14.47 -17.90 -1.03
C VAL A 82 15.04 -16.97 0.03
N TRP A 83 16.06 -16.19 -0.31
CA TRP A 83 16.77 -15.33 0.66
C TRP A 83 17.33 -14.08 0.01
N ARG A 84 17.66 -13.09 0.86
CA ARG A 84 18.43 -11.92 0.47
C ARG A 84 19.26 -11.48 1.66
N ARG A 85 20.58 -11.46 1.53
CA ARG A 85 21.47 -10.93 2.58
C ARG A 85 21.41 -9.41 2.58
N ASP A 86 21.86 -8.81 3.67
CA ASP A 86 22.06 -7.36 3.80
C ASP A 86 23.01 -6.78 2.71
N VAL A 87 24.00 -7.57 2.29
CA VAL A 87 24.93 -7.23 1.21
C VAL A 87 24.38 -7.52 -0.20
N ASP A 88 23.27 -8.25 -0.32
CA ASP A 88 22.70 -8.61 -1.62
C ASP A 88 21.70 -7.56 -2.12
N LEU A 89 21.93 -7.08 -3.34
CA LEU A 89 20.98 -6.22 -4.04
C LEU A 89 19.72 -6.99 -4.45
N TYR A 90 19.89 -8.23 -4.93
CA TYR A 90 18.83 -9.04 -5.51
C TYR A 90 18.41 -10.21 -4.63
N VAL A 91 17.13 -10.58 -4.72
CA VAL A 91 16.64 -11.82 -4.11
C VAL A 91 17.27 -13.03 -4.80
N ARG A 92 17.70 -13.99 -3.99
CA ARG A 92 18.28 -15.27 -4.41
C ARG A 92 17.29 -16.39 -4.14
N THR A 93 17.42 -17.47 -4.92
CA THR A 93 16.59 -18.66 -4.79
C THR A 93 17.45 -19.90 -4.98
N TRP A 94 17.05 -20.98 -4.33
CA TRP A 94 17.56 -22.32 -4.63
C TRP A 94 16.80 -22.92 -5.82
N GLU A 95 17.08 -24.19 -6.10
CA GLU A 95 16.46 -24.97 -7.16
C GLU A 95 14.92 -25.00 -7.03
N GLU A 96 14.25 -24.79 -8.15
CA GLU A 96 12.81 -24.51 -8.19
C GLU A 96 11.95 -25.63 -7.60
N ARG A 97 12.29 -26.90 -7.87
CA ARG A 97 11.56 -28.05 -7.30
C ARG A 97 11.74 -28.12 -5.79
N PHE A 98 12.93 -27.87 -5.27
CA PHE A 98 13.17 -27.81 -3.83
C PHE A 98 12.33 -26.73 -3.15
N VAL A 99 12.41 -25.49 -3.66
CA VAL A 99 11.65 -24.34 -3.14
C VAL A 99 10.15 -24.65 -3.11
N TYR A 100 9.65 -25.24 -4.19
CA TYR A 100 8.23 -25.54 -4.30
C TYR A 100 7.80 -26.72 -3.42
N THR A 101 8.45 -27.87 -3.56
CA THR A 101 7.96 -29.14 -2.98
C THR A 101 8.30 -29.28 -1.50
N ARG A 102 9.45 -28.77 -1.05
CA ARG A 102 9.89 -28.85 0.35
C ARG A 102 9.54 -27.62 1.15
N GLY A 103 9.55 -26.46 0.51
CA GLY A 103 9.10 -25.20 1.08
C GLY A 103 7.60 -25.01 0.90
N TYR A 104 7.24 -24.22 -0.11
CA TYR A 104 5.89 -23.67 -0.31
C TYR A 104 4.74 -24.67 -0.14
N LEU A 105 4.70 -25.74 -0.93
CA LEU A 105 3.54 -26.64 -0.97
C LEU A 105 3.41 -27.43 0.33
N ARG A 106 4.50 -28.01 0.83
CA ARG A 106 4.52 -28.78 2.07
C ARG A 106 4.06 -27.93 3.24
N VAL A 107 4.71 -26.79 3.44
CA VAL A 107 4.53 -25.94 4.61
C VAL A 107 3.15 -25.31 4.63
N LEU A 108 2.66 -24.76 3.50
CA LEU A 108 1.31 -24.19 3.47
C LEU A 108 0.22 -25.24 3.58
N THR A 109 0.42 -26.45 3.04
CA THR A 109 -0.54 -27.55 3.22
C THR A 109 -0.67 -27.92 4.69
N GLU A 110 0.46 -28.07 5.39
CA GLU A 110 0.48 -28.33 6.83
C GLU A 110 -0.17 -27.19 7.62
N THR A 111 0.18 -25.95 7.31
CA THR A 111 -0.31 -24.76 8.00
C THR A 111 -1.84 -24.62 7.88
N ILE A 112 -2.37 -24.76 6.66
CA ILE A 112 -3.82 -24.62 6.40
C ILE A 112 -4.60 -25.80 6.98
N LYS A 113 -4.10 -27.03 6.87
CA LYS A 113 -4.76 -28.20 7.50
C LYS A 113 -4.70 -28.12 9.02
N GLY A 114 -3.63 -27.59 9.59
CA GLY A 114 -3.51 -27.29 11.02
C GLY A 114 -4.57 -26.28 11.47
N LEU A 115 -4.79 -25.22 10.70
CA LEU A 115 -5.86 -24.25 10.95
C LEU A 115 -7.25 -24.90 10.90
N PHE A 116 -7.56 -25.69 9.87
CA PHE A 116 -8.85 -26.38 9.76
C PHE A 116 -9.08 -27.34 10.93
N SER A 117 -8.06 -28.11 11.30
CA SER A 117 -8.13 -29.04 12.44
C SER A 117 -8.36 -28.31 13.77
N LYS A 118 -7.67 -27.19 13.98
CA LYS A 118 -7.76 -26.39 15.22
C LYS A 118 -9.11 -25.65 15.33
N SER A 119 -9.59 -25.07 14.23
CA SER A 119 -10.82 -24.28 14.21
C SER A 119 -12.09 -25.12 14.05
N GLY A 120 -11.97 -26.41 13.68
CA GLY A 120 -13.11 -27.29 13.39
C GLY A 120 -13.83 -26.93 12.08
N VAL A 121 -13.22 -26.11 11.22
CA VAL A 121 -13.81 -25.62 9.97
C VAL A 121 -13.43 -26.55 8.81
N SER A 122 -14.42 -26.93 8.02
CA SER A 122 -14.21 -27.71 6.80
C SER A 122 -13.72 -26.82 5.65
N PRO A 123 -12.90 -27.33 4.71
CA PRO A 123 -12.59 -26.60 3.48
C PRO A 123 -13.83 -26.09 2.74
N SER A 124 -14.95 -26.82 2.78
CA SER A 124 -16.23 -26.42 2.15
C SER A 124 -16.86 -25.17 2.77
N ASP A 125 -16.50 -24.81 4.00
CA ASP A 125 -17.08 -23.66 4.71
C ASP A 125 -16.37 -22.34 4.35
N VAL A 126 -15.23 -22.41 3.66
CA VAL A 126 -14.44 -21.25 3.24
C VAL A 126 -15.00 -20.71 1.92
N ALA A 127 -15.53 -19.49 1.91
CA ALA A 127 -16.05 -18.90 0.68
C ALA A 127 -14.92 -18.48 -0.27
N LYS A 128 -13.85 -17.88 0.27
CA LYS A 128 -12.66 -17.50 -0.49
C LYS A 128 -11.37 -17.69 0.30
N ALA A 129 -10.32 -18.10 -0.40
CA ALA A 129 -8.97 -18.27 0.12
C ALA A 129 -8.00 -17.34 -0.63
N ALA A 130 -7.46 -16.37 0.09
CA ALA A 130 -6.40 -15.48 -0.33
C ALA A 130 -5.04 -16.05 0.13
N VAL A 131 -4.36 -16.75 -0.78
CA VAL A 131 -3.09 -17.41 -0.46
C VAL A 131 -1.95 -16.72 -1.20
N TYR A 132 -0.84 -16.47 -0.50
CA TYR A 132 0.41 -16.11 -1.16
C TYR A 132 0.71 -17.17 -2.21
N ALA A 133 1.05 -16.76 -3.43
CA ALA A 133 1.46 -17.67 -4.47
C ALA A 133 2.61 -17.08 -5.30
N PRO A 134 3.68 -17.85 -5.57
CA PRO A 134 4.74 -17.41 -6.47
C PRO A 134 4.32 -17.44 -7.95
N ASP A 135 3.34 -18.28 -8.31
CA ASP A 135 2.69 -18.32 -9.63
C ASP A 135 1.26 -18.90 -9.52
N ALA A 136 0.44 -18.67 -10.54
CA ALA A 136 -0.98 -19.05 -10.52
C ALA A 136 -1.20 -20.56 -10.50
N ARG A 137 -0.30 -21.34 -11.12
CA ARG A 137 -0.40 -22.80 -11.16
C ARG A 137 -0.21 -23.38 -9.75
N ARG A 138 0.80 -22.93 -9.03
CA ARG A 138 1.09 -23.35 -7.65
C ARG A 138 0.00 -22.96 -6.66
N ALA A 139 -0.67 -21.83 -6.87
CA ALA A 139 -1.86 -21.46 -6.09
C ALA A 139 -2.96 -22.51 -6.22
N GLY A 140 -3.26 -22.93 -7.45
CA GLY A 140 -4.25 -23.96 -7.73
C GLY A 140 -3.87 -25.36 -7.22
N GLU A 141 -2.58 -25.71 -7.27
CA GLU A 141 -2.07 -26.97 -6.70
C GLU A 141 -2.21 -26.99 -5.17
N LEU A 142 -1.88 -25.88 -4.48
CA LEU A 142 -2.09 -25.74 -3.05
C LEU A 142 -3.57 -25.85 -2.67
N ALA A 143 -4.46 -25.15 -3.37
CA ALA A 143 -5.89 -25.19 -3.11
C ALA A 143 -6.43 -26.63 -3.13
N ARG A 144 -6.07 -27.42 -4.16
CA ARG A 144 -6.43 -28.84 -4.24
C ARG A 144 -5.85 -29.66 -3.08
N ALA A 145 -4.59 -29.43 -2.70
CA ALA A 145 -3.92 -30.17 -1.63
C ALA A 145 -4.59 -30.01 -0.25
N VAL A 146 -5.26 -28.88 -0.03
CA VAL A 146 -6.00 -28.56 1.21
C VAL A 146 -7.50 -28.76 1.10
N GLY A 147 -8.00 -29.29 -0.03
CA GLY A 147 -9.41 -29.61 -0.23
C GLY A 147 -10.31 -28.45 -0.64
N LEU A 148 -9.73 -27.33 -1.11
CA LEU A 148 -10.47 -26.20 -1.67
C LEU A 148 -10.64 -26.36 -3.19
N ASP A 149 -11.75 -25.87 -3.73
CA ASP A 149 -11.96 -25.75 -5.17
C ASP A 149 -11.20 -24.53 -5.74
N PRO A 150 -10.19 -24.74 -6.62
CA PRO A 150 -9.45 -23.65 -7.24
C PRO A 150 -10.29 -22.69 -8.09
N LYS A 151 -11.46 -23.13 -8.58
CA LYS A 151 -12.28 -22.27 -9.45
C LYS A 151 -13.17 -21.33 -8.65
N SER A 152 -13.87 -21.86 -7.65
CA SER A 152 -14.81 -21.06 -6.84
C SER A 152 -14.15 -20.45 -5.60
N GLN A 153 -13.36 -21.21 -4.86
CA GLN A 153 -12.87 -20.82 -3.53
C GLN A 153 -11.50 -20.16 -3.53
N LEU A 154 -10.64 -20.35 -4.54
CA LEU A 154 -9.34 -19.68 -4.58
C LEU A 154 -9.46 -18.26 -5.12
N GLN A 155 -9.02 -17.25 -4.37
CA GLN A 155 -8.95 -15.87 -4.87
C GLN A 155 -7.97 -15.79 -6.05
N ASP A 156 -8.31 -15.00 -7.08
CA ASP A 156 -7.39 -14.73 -8.19
C ASP A 156 -6.05 -14.24 -7.61
N PRO A 157 -4.91 -14.93 -7.87
CA PRO A 157 -3.60 -14.52 -7.37
C PRO A 157 -3.13 -13.15 -7.88
N LEU A 158 -3.78 -12.58 -8.91
CA LEU A 158 -3.46 -11.29 -9.50
C LEU A 158 -2.01 -11.16 -9.99
N ILE A 159 -1.30 -12.27 -10.18
CA ILE A 159 0.13 -12.29 -10.53
C ILE A 159 0.34 -11.65 -11.91
N ASP A 160 -0.54 -11.92 -12.87
CA ASP A 160 -0.47 -11.29 -14.20
C ASP A 160 -0.81 -9.80 -14.18
N ALA A 161 -1.54 -9.34 -13.14
CA ALA A 161 -1.99 -7.97 -13.02
C ALA A 161 -1.00 -7.07 -12.27
N MET A 162 -0.33 -7.59 -11.24
CA MET A 162 0.50 -6.82 -10.30
C MET A 162 1.80 -7.51 -9.87
N GLY A 163 2.04 -8.75 -10.29
CA GLY A 163 3.15 -9.57 -9.81
C GLY A 163 3.00 -10.02 -8.35
N CYS A 164 4.02 -10.73 -7.87
CA CYS A 164 4.13 -11.19 -6.49
C CYS A 164 4.70 -10.06 -5.61
N THR A 165 3.84 -9.44 -4.81
CA THR A 165 4.13 -8.25 -4.01
C THR A 165 4.76 -8.55 -2.63
N GLY A 166 5.45 -9.69 -2.52
CA GLY A 166 6.20 -10.07 -1.32
C GLY A 166 5.34 -10.16 -0.07
N THR A 167 5.77 -9.49 1.01
CA THR A 167 5.04 -9.51 2.30
C THR A 167 3.59 -9.06 2.19
N ALA A 168 3.28 -8.12 1.29
CA ALA A 168 1.96 -7.56 1.12
C ALA A 168 0.99 -8.48 0.36
N HIS A 169 1.51 -9.50 -0.33
CA HIS A 169 0.74 -10.21 -1.36
C HIS A 169 -0.51 -10.89 -0.80
N ALA A 170 -0.38 -11.70 0.26
CA ALA A 170 -1.53 -12.33 0.91
C ALA A 170 -2.57 -11.30 1.41
N GLY A 171 -2.09 -10.17 1.97
CA GLY A 171 -2.95 -9.09 2.43
C GLY A 171 -3.70 -8.39 1.29
N MET A 172 -3.03 -8.13 0.18
CA MET A 172 -3.68 -7.55 -1.01
C MET A 172 -4.74 -8.50 -1.58
N LEU A 173 -4.45 -9.80 -1.66
CA LEU A 173 -5.43 -10.79 -2.07
C LEU A 173 -6.63 -10.88 -1.11
N PHE A 174 -6.38 -10.74 0.19
CA PHE A 174 -7.44 -10.71 1.19
C PHE A 174 -8.33 -9.48 1.04
N VAL A 175 -7.76 -8.31 0.76
CA VAL A 175 -8.54 -7.10 0.41
C VAL A 175 -9.37 -7.34 -0.86
N ALA A 176 -8.78 -7.91 -1.91
CA ALA A 176 -9.49 -8.22 -3.15
C ALA A 176 -10.65 -9.21 -2.93
N ALA A 177 -10.49 -10.18 -2.04
CA ALA A 177 -11.55 -11.10 -1.64
C ALA A 177 -12.66 -10.38 -0.85
N LEU A 178 -12.31 -9.47 0.07
CA LEU A 178 -13.28 -8.68 0.85
C LEU A 178 -14.15 -7.77 -0.02
N GLU A 179 -13.61 -7.23 -1.13
CA GLU A 179 -14.38 -6.40 -2.06
C GLU A 179 -15.64 -7.14 -2.56
N GLU A 180 -15.55 -8.46 -2.74
CA GLU A 180 -16.58 -9.30 -3.36
C GLU A 180 -17.30 -10.24 -2.37
N ALA A 181 -16.85 -10.30 -1.11
CA ALA A 181 -17.36 -11.27 -0.16
C ALA A 181 -18.78 -10.96 0.34
N SER A 182 -19.58 -12.00 0.59
CA SER A 182 -20.89 -11.87 1.22
C SER A 182 -20.79 -11.79 2.74
N LEU A 183 -21.77 -11.14 3.37
CA LEU A 183 -21.87 -11.10 4.84
C LEU A 183 -21.96 -12.50 5.44
N GLY A 184 -21.25 -12.74 6.55
CA GLY A 184 -21.21 -14.03 7.23
C GLY A 184 -20.32 -15.09 6.56
N SER A 185 -19.81 -14.83 5.35
CA SER A 185 -18.89 -15.75 4.68
C SER A 185 -17.55 -15.84 5.41
N LYS A 186 -16.90 -17.01 5.33
CA LYS A 186 -15.57 -17.22 5.90
C LYS A 186 -14.49 -17.03 4.84
N LEU A 187 -13.45 -16.27 5.19
CA LEU A 187 -12.31 -16.00 4.34
C LEU A 187 -11.04 -16.56 4.99
N LEU A 188 -10.26 -17.30 4.21
CA LEU A 188 -8.93 -17.77 4.59
C LEU A 188 -7.88 -16.82 4.02
N MET A 189 -6.94 -16.37 4.84
CA MET A 189 -5.72 -15.70 4.38
C MET A 189 -4.51 -16.56 4.76
N ALA A 190 -3.61 -16.85 3.81
CA ALA A 190 -2.39 -17.59 4.08
C ALA A 190 -1.16 -16.94 3.45
N SER A 191 -0.05 -16.89 4.18
CA SER A 191 1.23 -16.32 3.74
C SER A 191 2.37 -17.32 3.91
N TYR A 192 3.41 -17.21 3.08
CA TYR A 192 4.57 -18.09 3.08
C TYR A 192 5.88 -17.30 3.09
N GLY A 193 6.85 -17.78 3.87
CA GLY A 193 8.22 -17.28 3.94
C GLY A 193 8.99 -17.98 5.06
N ASN A 194 9.83 -18.96 4.71
CA ASN A 194 10.57 -19.83 5.64
C ASN A 194 9.64 -20.35 6.77
N GLY A 195 8.48 -20.88 6.35
CA GLY A 195 7.34 -21.13 7.22
C GLY A 195 6.03 -20.65 6.60
N GLY A 196 4.92 -20.87 7.29
CA GLY A 196 3.58 -20.52 6.83
C GLY A 196 2.75 -19.91 7.95
N ASP A 197 1.91 -18.93 7.60
CA ASP A 197 0.85 -18.40 8.47
C ASP A 197 -0.50 -18.61 7.78
N ALA A 198 -1.51 -19.05 8.53
CA ALA A 198 -2.89 -19.12 8.06
C ALA A 198 -3.82 -18.48 9.09
N MET A 199 -4.78 -17.69 8.62
CA MET A 199 -5.76 -16.98 9.44
C MET A 199 -7.15 -17.10 8.83
N LEU A 200 -8.15 -17.31 9.69
CA LEU A 200 -9.55 -17.40 9.30
C LEU A 200 -10.30 -16.17 9.79
N PHE A 201 -11.12 -15.60 8.90
CA PHE A 201 -11.97 -14.46 9.20
C PHE A 201 -13.41 -14.71 8.81
N THR A 202 -14.35 -14.07 9.50
CA THR A 202 -15.77 -14.02 9.12
C THR A 202 -16.13 -12.61 8.70
N VAL A 203 -16.73 -12.44 7.52
CA VAL A 203 -17.13 -11.12 6.99
C VAL A 203 -18.30 -10.56 7.80
N LYS A 204 -18.21 -9.26 8.13
CA LYS A 204 -19.18 -8.53 8.95
C LYS A 204 -19.67 -7.27 8.23
N GLU A 205 -20.74 -6.68 8.75
CA GLU A 205 -21.44 -5.53 8.18
C GLU A 205 -20.55 -4.30 7.93
N GLY A 206 -19.43 -4.16 8.65
CA GLY A 206 -18.48 -3.07 8.43
C GLY A 206 -17.90 -3.04 7.01
N VAL A 207 -17.92 -4.16 6.28
CA VAL A 207 -17.45 -4.23 4.88
C VAL A 207 -18.29 -3.34 3.96
N GLU A 208 -19.60 -3.19 4.21
CA GLU A 208 -20.48 -2.39 3.37
C GLU A 208 -20.13 -0.90 3.41
N LYS A 209 -19.63 -0.40 4.54
CA LYS A 209 -19.15 0.99 4.67
C LYS A 209 -17.86 1.23 3.90
N LEU A 210 -17.10 0.18 3.57
CA LEU A 210 -15.86 0.29 2.82
C LEU A 210 -16.10 0.23 1.30
N ARG A 211 -17.15 -0.47 0.86
CA ARG A 211 -17.53 -0.59 -0.54
C ARG A 211 -17.86 0.78 -1.14
N GLY A 212 -17.17 1.13 -2.22
CA GLY A 212 -17.36 2.41 -2.92
C GLY A 212 -16.81 3.65 -2.19
N ALA A 213 -16.54 3.58 -0.89
CA ALA A 213 -15.98 4.69 -0.12
C ALA A 213 -14.48 4.90 -0.34
N ARG A 214 -13.75 3.84 -0.71
CA ARG A 214 -12.30 3.85 -0.98
C ARG A 214 -11.97 2.93 -2.16
N LYS A 215 -10.84 3.17 -2.82
CA LYS A 215 -10.30 2.26 -3.83
C LYS A 215 -9.68 1.05 -3.10
N GLY A 216 -10.20 -0.14 -3.37
CA GLY A 216 -9.54 -1.40 -2.99
C GLY A 216 -8.51 -1.81 -4.02
N VAL A 217 -8.14 -3.09 -4.05
CA VAL A 217 -7.08 -3.58 -4.95
C VAL A 217 -7.53 -3.46 -6.39
N LYS A 218 -8.76 -3.85 -6.72
CA LYS A 218 -9.28 -3.74 -8.09
C LYS A 218 -9.36 -2.30 -8.57
N GLY A 219 -9.79 -1.40 -7.69
CA GLY A 219 -9.84 0.04 -7.98
C GLY A 219 -8.47 0.63 -8.29
N HIS A 220 -7.42 0.23 -7.57
CA HIS A 220 -6.06 0.68 -7.86
C HIS A 220 -5.48 0.04 -9.12
N LEU A 221 -5.77 -1.24 -9.39
CA LEU A 221 -5.33 -1.92 -10.61
C LEU A 221 -5.95 -1.34 -11.87
N ALA A 222 -7.19 -0.85 -11.82
CA ALA A 222 -7.85 -0.19 -12.94
C ALA A 222 -7.14 1.11 -13.37
N LEU A 223 -6.34 1.72 -12.49
CA LEU A 223 -5.63 2.97 -12.74
C LEU A 223 -4.17 2.76 -13.17
N LYS A 224 -3.73 1.52 -13.31
CA LYS A 224 -2.35 1.22 -13.71
C LYS A 224 -2.09 1.74 -15.12
N LYS A 225 -0.88 2.23 -15.34
CA LYS A 225 -0.38 2.60 -16.66
C LYS A 225 0.76 1.67 -17.07
N PRO A 226 0.85 1.28 -18.35
CA PRO A 226 1.98 0.51 -18.82
C PRO A 226 3.25 1.35 -18.66
N VAL A 227 4.32 0.71 -18.18
CA VAL A 227 5.65 1.31 -18.29
C VAL A 227 6.03 1.30 -19.77
N PRO A 228 6.44 2.44 -20.36
CA PRO A 228 6.61 2.54 -21.81
C PRO A 228 7.60 1.53 -22.39
N ASP A 229 8.69 1.26 -21.67
CA ASP A 229 9.77 0.41 -22.13
C ASP A 229 10.63 -0.10 -20.97
N TYR A 230 11.43 -1.13 -21.24
CA TYR A 230 12.30 -1.76 -20.25
C TYR A 230 13.42 -0.84 -19.74
N THR A 231 13.92 0.09 -20.57
CA THR A 231 14.93 1.06 -20.11
C THR A 231 14.32 2.01 -19.08
N THR A 232 13.08 2.45 -19.28
CA THR A 232 12.34 3.24 -18.29
C THR A 232 12.16 2.47 -16.98
N TYR A 233 11.81 1.18 -17.04
CA TYR A 233 11.76 0.31 -15.87
C TYR A 233 13.12 0.27 -15.13
N LEU A 234 14.22 -0.02 -15.84
CA LEU A 234 15.56 -0.09 -15.26
C LEU A 234 15.96 1.23 -14.58
N LYS A 235 15.62 2.37 -15.19
CA LYS A 235 15.87 3.71 -14.63
C LYS A 235 15.10 3.94 -13.34
N TRP A 236 13.80 3.64 -13.32
CA TRP A 236 12.95 3.82 -12.13
C TRP A 236 13.36 2.90 -10.98
N ARG A 237 13.78 1.67 -11.30
CA ARG A 237 14.31 0.68 -10.35
C ARG A 237 15.75 0.95 -9.94
N LYS A 238 16.41 1.96 -10.55
CA LYS A 238 17.81 2.34 -10.33
C LYS A 238 18.79 1.19 -10.56
N LEU A 239 18.49 0.33 -11.54
CA LEU A 239 19.33 -0.79 -11.94
C LEU A 239 20.40 -0.39 -12.97
N VAL A 240 20.31 0.83 -13.49
CA VAL A 240 21.30 1.43 -14.39
C VAL A 240 21.78 2.76 -13.83
N ASN A 241 23.08 3.01 -13.95
CA ASN A 241 23.67 4.29 -13.57
C ASN A 241 23.34 5.35 -14.62
N LEU A 242 22.64 6.39 -14.20
CA LEU A 242 22.37 7.56 -15.03
C LEU A 242 23.36 8.68 -14.68
N PRO A 243 23.78 9.49 -15.66
CA PRO A 243 24.54 10.69 -15.35
C PRO A 243 23.71 11.60 -14.44
N GLU A 244 24.34 12.18 -13.43
CA GLU A 244 23.68 13.18 -12.60
C GLU A 244 23.26 14.37 -13.45
N PRO A 245 22.01 14.86 -13.31
CA PRO A 245 21.59 16.07 -13.99
C PRO A 245 22.54 17.23 -13.64
N ARG A 246 23.12 17.88 -14.66
CA ARG A 246 24.05 19.00 -14.48
C ARG A 246 23.43 20.24 -13.83
N VAL A 247 22.10 20.27 -13.70
CA VAL A 247 21.39 21.36 -13.03
C VAL A 247 20.91 20.85 -11.66
N PRO A 248 21.63 21.15 -10.55
CA PRO A 248 21.08 20.94 -9.22
C PRO A 248 20.00 22.01 -8.97
N MET A 249 18.84 21.86 -9.60
CA MET A 249 17.67 22.74 -9.38
C MET A 249 16.97 22.38 -8.06
N ALA A 250 17.72 22.49 -6.96
CA ALA A 250 17.29 22.84 -5.60
C ALA A 250 18.38 22.43 -4.60
N VAL A 251 19.35 23.31 -4.34
CA VAL A 251 20.12 23.24 -3.09
C VAL A 251 19.26 23.84 -1.98
N SER A 252 18.19 23.14 -1.61
CA SER A 252 17.40 23.49 -0.42
C SER A 252 17.33 22.27 0.47
N TYR A 253 18.33 22.09 1.31
CA TYR A 253 18.38 20.98 2.24
C TYR A 253 17.09 20.85 3.06
N PRO A 254 16.48 19.65 3.15
CA PRO A 254 15.32 19.45 3.99
C PRO A 254 15.69 19.74 5.44
N SER A 255 15.06 20.75 6.02
CA SER A 255 15.28 21.07 7.44
C SER A 255 14.45 20.13 8.31
N ALA A 256 15.12 19.20 8.99
CA ALA A 256 14.47 18.31 9.96
C ALA A 256 13.67 19.08 11.02
N SER A 257 14.20 20.23 11.46
CA SER A 257 13.49 21.09 12.42
C SER A 257 12.25 21.75 11.83
N ALA A 258 12.27 22.14 10.55
CA ALA A 258 11.09 22.65 9.87
C ALA A 258 10.04 21.55 9.66
N MET A 259 10.45 20.36 9.23
CA MET A 259 9.54 19.21 9.09
C MET A 259 8.86 18.86 10.41
N TRP A 260 9.58 18.88 11.53
CA TRP A 260 9.01 18.61 12.85
C TRP A 260 8.00 19.68 13.29
N ARG A 261 8.30 20.98 13.07
CA ARG A 261 7.37 22.09 13.38
C ARG A 261 6.11 22.05 12.50
N GLU A 262 6.28 21.73 11.22
CA GLU A 262 5.21 21.75 10.21
C GLU A 262 4.55 20.38 9.98
N ARG A 263 4.82 19.38 10.84
CA ARG A 263 4.37 17.99 10.64
C ARG A 263 2.86 17.83 10.45
N HIS A 264 2.06 18.69 11.10
CA HIS A 264 0.61 18.72 10.99
C HIS A 264 0.14 19.22 9.61
N ARG A 265 0.95 20.02 8.91
CA ARG A 265 0.69 20.45 7.52
C ARG A 265 1.24 19.47 6.50
N ILE A 266 2.28 18.73 6.86
CA ILE A 266 2.94 17.78 5.96
C ILE A 266 2.16 16.46 5.88
N TYR A 267 1.96 15.79 7.02
CA TYR A 267 1.43 14.42 7.01
C TYR A 267 -0.10 14.38 6.92
N PRO A 268 -0.89 14.99 7.83
CA PRO A 268 -2.34 14.97 7.70
C PRO A 268 -2.89 16.08 6.79
N LEU A 269 -2.04 16.94 6.22
CA LEU A 269 -2.43 18.07 5.35
C LEU A 269 -3.46 18.99 6.01
N HIS A 270 -3.18 19.45 7.23
CA HIS A 270 -4.04 20.45 7.88
C HIS A 270 -3.88 21.82 7.20
N GLY A 271 -5.00 22.41 6.83
CA GLY A 271 -5.13 23.82 6.50
C GLY A 271 -5.87 24.59 7.59
N PHE A 272 -6.28 25.81 7.29
CA PHE A 272 -6.93 26.72 8.23
C PHE A 272 -8.27 27.19 7.66
N LYS A 273 -9.33 27.09 8.46
CA LYS A 273 -10.63 27.67 8.19
C LYS A 273 -10.84 28.90 9.08
N CYS A 274 -11.11 30.04 8.47
CA CYS A 274 -11.38 31.27 9.24
C CYS A 274 -12.72 31.15 9.97
N ARG A 275 -12.77 31.40 11.28
CA ARG A 275 -14.01 31.31 12.05
C ARG A 275 -15.01 32.41 11.72
N LYS A 276 -14.52 33.60 11.33
CA LYS A 276 -15.35 34.75 10.98
C LYS A 276 -16.08 34.63 9.64
N CYS A 277 -15.42 34.11 8.61
CA CYS A 277 -15.97 34.08 7.24
C CYS A 277 -16.01 32.68 6.59
N GLY A 278 -15.53 31.65 7.29
CA GLY A 278 -15.54 30.27 6.80
C GLY A 278 -14.52 29.95 5.71
N THR A 279 -13.72 30.93 5.22
CA THR A 279 -12.75 30.69 4.14
C THR A 279 -11.66 29.70 4.56
N ILE A 280 -11.57 28.59 3.81
CA ILE A 280 -10.56 27.55 3.97
C ILE A 280 -9.34 27.87 3.11
N GLN A 281 -8.16 27.81 3.72
CA GLN A 281 -6.89 28.19 3.12
C GLN A 281 -5.83 27.15 3.48
N PHE A 282 -4.99 26.82 2.50
CA PHE A 282 -3.74 26.13 2.78
C PHE A 282 -2.59 27.10 2.51
N PRO A 283 -1.67 27.26 3.46
CA PRO A 283 -0.58 28.23 3.35
C PRO A 283 0.37 27.89 2.20
N VAL A 284 0.45 28.78 1.21
CA VAL A 284 1.33 28.65 0.03
C VAL A 284 2.80 28.97 0.37
N LEU A 285 3.05 29.82 1.39
CA LEU A 285 4.40 30.24 1.81
C LEU A 285 4.41 30.61 3.32
N GLY A 286 5.39 30.10 4.08
CA GLY A 286 5.71 30.52 5.46
C GLY A 286 4.96 29.80 6.61
N PRO A 287 5.42 29.99 7.87
CA PRO A 287 4.71 29.54 9.06
C PRO A 287 3.42 30.37 9.23
N SER A 288 2.29 29.67 9.27
CA SER A 288 0.91 30.14 9.54
C SER A 288 0.45 31.41 8.80
N HIS A 289 -0.54 31.26 7.91
CA HIS A 289 -1.31 32.40 7.39
C HIS A 289 -2.09 33.05 8.54
N ARG A 290 -1.46 34.03 9.21
CA ARG A 290 -2.03 34.76 10.35
C ARG A 290 -3.19 35.66 9.97
N VAL A 291 -3.38 35.96 8.68
CA VAL A 291 -4.39 36.88 8.18
C VAL A 291 -5.21 36.17 7.11
N CYS A 292 -6.53 36.23 7.25
CA CYS A 292 -7.44 35.58 6.31
C CYS A 292 -7.37 36.32 4.97
N VAL A 293 -7.12 35.59 3.87
CA VAL A 293 -7.04 36.19 2.53
C VAL A 293 -8.32 36.91 2.13
N ASN A 294 -9.48 36.44 2.63
CA ASN A 294 -10.79 37.00 2.32
C ASN A 294 -11.15 38.18 3.25
N CYS A 295 -11.47 37.92 4.52
CA CYS A 295 -12.00 38.94 5.44
C CYS A 295 -10.96 39.70 6.28
N LYS A 296 -9.66 39.39 6.10
CA LYS A 296 -8.53 39.98 6.84
C LYS A 296 -8.56 39.80 8.36
N ALA A 297 -9.43 38.94 8.89
CA ALA A 297 -9.37 38.52 10.30
C ALA A 297 -7.99 37.94 10.62
N LYS A 298 -7.49 38.27 11.80
CA LYS A 298 -6.13 37.93 12.24
C LYS A 298 -6.17 36.92 13.37
N ASP A 299 -5.36 35.88 13.26
CA ASP A 299 -5.17 34.81 14.26
C ASP A 299 -6.47 34.11 14.72
N ASP A 300 -7.54 34.15 13.90
CA ASP A 300 -8.86 33.57 14.20
C ASP A 300 -9.23 32.45 13.21
N PHE A 301 -8.63 31.28 13.45
CA PHE A 301 -8.75 30.10 12.58
C PHE A 301 -8.99 28.81 13.37
N GLU A 302 -9.66 27.86 12.74
CA GLU A 302 -9.66 26.45 13.14
C GLU A 302 -8.83 25.62 12.16
N GLU A 303 -8.08 24.64 12.67
CA GLU A 303 -7.40 23.68 11.81
C GLU A 303 -8.42 22.73 11.18
N VAL A 304 -8.26 22.46 9.88
CA VAL A 304 -9.11 21.53 9.14
C VAL A 304 -8.27 20.60 8.30
N ARG A 305 -8.61 19.31 8.31
CA ARG A 305 -7.96 18.32 7.46
C ARG A 305 -8.41 18.48 6.01
N LEU A 306 -7.44 18.48 5.08
CA LEU A 306 -7.68 18.60 3.65
C LEU A 306 -7.30 17.35 2.85
N SER A 307 -6.62 16.38 3.46
CA SER A 307 -6.05 15.20 2.80
C SER A 307 -7.07 14.31 2.08
N ASP A 308 -8.32 14.32 2.53
CA ASP A 308 -9.44 13.50 2.05
C ASP A 308 -10.33 14.25 1.03
N ARG A 309 -9.97 15.47 0.66
CA ARG A 309 -10.75 16.28 -0.28
C ARG A 309 -10.33 16.03 -1.72
N LYS A 310 -11.33 16.00 -2.60
CA LYS A 310 -11.13 16.12 -4.04
C LYS A 310 -10.95 17.58 -4.42
N GLY A 311 -10.47 17.83 -5.63
CA GLY A 311 -10.32 19.18 -6.15
C GLY A 311 -10.37 19.23 -7.67
N LYS A 312 -10.25 20.43 -8.21
CA LYS A 312 -10.17 20.68 -9.66
C LYS A 312 -8.85 21.33 -10.03
N LEU A 313 -8.30 20.92 -11.18
CA LEU A 313 -7.09 21.51 -11.73
C LEU A 313 -7.37 22.94 -12.21
N PHE A 314 -6.82 23.94 -11.52
CA PHE A 314 -7.04 25.36 -11.85
C PHE A 314 -6.11 25.84 -12.97
N SER A 315 -4.84 25.45 -12.90
CA SER A 315 -3.81 25.77 -13.89
C SER A 315 -2.65 24.80 -13.72
N PHE A 316 -1.87 24.55 -14.77
CA PHE A 316 -0.68 23.72 -14.71
C PHE A 316 0.41 24.24 -15.64
N SER A 317 1.64 23.86 -15.34
CA SER A 317 2.84 24.15 -16.12
C SER A 317 3.67 22.87 -16.24
N PHE A 318 4.36 22.74 -17.37
CA PHE A 318 5.29 21.64 -17.61
C PHE A 318 6.62 22.20 -18.09
N ASP A 319 7.67 21.87 -17.33
CA ASP A 319 9.05 22.16 -17.69
C ASP A 319 9.70 20.89 -18.25
N PHE A 320 10.06 20.91 -19.53
CA PHE A 320 10.70 19.79 -20.23
C PHE A 320 12.06 19.40 -19.62
N LEU A 321 12.73 20.30 -18.90
CA LEU A 321 13.98 20.00 -18.20
C LEU A 321 13.73 19.23 -16.89
N ARG A 322 12.60 19.48 -16.21
CA ARG A 322 12.21 18.77 -14.99
C ARG A 322 11.48 17.47 -15.28
N GLY A 323 10.71 17.42 -16.36
CA GLY A 323 9.92 16.24 -16.74
C GLY A 323 8.76 15.92 -15.79
N VAL A 324 8.42 16.81 -14.86
CA VAL A 324 7.32 16.64 -13.90
C VAL A 324 6.35 17.82 -14.01
N PRO A 325 5.07 17.58 -14.35
CA PRO A 325 4.06 18.64 -14.38
C PRO A 325 3.75 19.14 -12.97
N ILE A 326 3.52 20.44 -12.85
CA ILE A 326 3.14 21.08 -11.59
C ILE A 326 1.83 21.83 -11.79
N GLY A 327 0.90 21.69 -10.85
CA GLY A 327 -0.44 22.24 -10.92
C GLY A 327 -0.85 23.04 -9.70
N LEU A 328 -1.82 23.93 -9.90
CA LEU A 328 -2.63 24.54 -8.85
C LEU A 328 -3.96 23.78 -8.76
N ILE A 329 -4.27 23.23 -7.60
CA ILE A 329 -5.48 22.45 -7.35
C ILE A 329 -6.37 23.23 -6.39
N ASN A 330 -7.61 23.51 -6.82
CA ASN A 330 -8.64 24.08 -5.96
C ASN A 330 -9.40 22.92 -5.31
N LEU A 331 -9.31 22.78 -3.99
CA LEU A 331 -10.03 21.75 -3.25
C LEU A 331 -11.51 22.10 -3.06
N GLU A 332 -12.34 21.07 -3.00
CA GLU A 332 -13.74 21.18 -2.61
C GLU A 332 -13.87 21.82 -1.21
N GLY A 333 -14.79 22.75 -1.06
CA GLY A 333 -14.95 23.52 0.17
C GLY A 333 -13.83 24.53 0.47
N GLY A 334 -12.85 24.70 -0.44
CA GLY A 334 -11.81 25.72 -0.33
C GLY A 334 -10.43 25.19 0.08
N GLY A 335 -9.42 26.01 -0.17
CA GLY A 335 -8.01 25.64 -0.14
C GLY A 335 -7.45 25.48 -1.56
N ARG A 336 -6.32 26.13 -1.82
CA ARG A 336 -5.58 26.01 -3.09
C ARG A 336 -4.20 25.45 -2.78
N LEU A 337 -3.83 24.37 -3.47
CA LEU A 337 -2.55 23.69 -3.29
C LEU A 337 -1.72 23.82 -4.57
N PHE A 338 -0.41 24.04 -4.42
CA PHE A 338 0.56 23.97 -5.49
C PHE A 338 1.32 22.65 -5.36
N LEU A 339 1.05 21.70 -6.26
CA LEU A 339 1.51 20.33 -6.14
C LEU A 339 2.07 19.82 -7.46
N GLU A 340 3.05 18.91 -7.38
CA GLU A 340 3.39 18.04 -8.51
C GLU A 340 2.17 17.18 -8.89
N ILE A 341 1.98 16.98 -10.18
CA ILE A 341 0.95 16.08 -10.72
C ILE A 341 1.61 14.72 -11.00
N ALA A 342 1.08 13.67 -10.39
CA ALA A 342 1.50 12.30 -10.53
C ALA A 342 0.52 11.48 -11.39
N ASP A 343 1.01 10.39 -11.96
CA ASP A 343 0.22 9.37 -12.67
C ASP A 343 -0.57 9.90 -13.89
N ALA A 344 -0.17 11.04 -14.49
CA ALA A 344 -0.82 11.67 -15.63
C ALA A 344 0.14 11.88 -16.81
N ASP A 345 -0.35 11.67 -18.05
CA ASP A 345 0.33 12.22 -19.23
C ASP A 345 0.00 13.71 -19.30
N VAL A 346 1.02 14.55 -19.50
CA VAL A 346 0.84 16.00 -19.59
C VAL A 346 -0.10 16.41 -20.72
N ARG A 347 -0.19 15.60 -21.78
CA ARG A 347 -1.06 15.82 -22.94
C ARG A 347 -2.54 15.57 -22.61
N GLU A 348 -2.81 14.77 -21.58
CA GLU A 348 -4.17 14.48 -21.13
C GLU A 348 -4.71 15.55 -20.17
N LEU A 349 -3.82 16.34 -19.54
CA LEU A 349 -4.20 17.33 -18.54
C LEU A 349 -5.00 18.49 -19.15
N LYS A 350 -6.12 18.81 -18.49
CA LYS A 350 -7.01 19.92 -18.86
C LYS A 350 -7.41 20.71 -17.62
N VAL A 351 -7.50 22.03 -17.77
CA VAL A 351 -8.06 22.89 -16.73
C VAL A 351 -9.50 22.47 -16.45
N GLY A 352 -9.86 22.41 -15.17
CA GLY A 352 -11.18 21.96 -14.68
C GLY A 352 -11.30 20.45 -14.43
N MET A 353 -10.28 19.66 -14.79
CA MET A 353 -10.23 18.22 -14.53
C MET A 353 -10.31 17.93 -13.03
N ASP A 354 -11.05 16.88 -12.68
CA ASP A 354 -11.13 16.40 -11.30
C ASP A 354 -9.82 15.75 -10.88
N MET A 355 -9.38 16.09 -9.68
CA MET A 355 -8.11 15.69 -9.10
C MET A 355 -8.33 15.13 -7.69
N GLU A 356 -7.53 14.15 -7.33
CA GLU A 356 -7.42 13.63 -5.96
C GLU A 356 -5.99 13.81 -5.43
N LEU A 357 -5.85 13.77 -4.11
CA LEU A 357 -4.57 13.92 -3.44
C LEU A 357 -3.97 12.56 -3.11
N VAL A 358 -2.68 12.37 -3.44
CA VAL A 358 -1.93 11.14 -3.16
C VAL A 358 -0.66 11.46 -2.39
N PHE A 359 -0.41 10.72 -1.32
CA PHE A 359 0.78 10.93 -0.49
C PHE A 359 1.97 10.16 -1.09
N ARG A 360 3.04 10.87 -1.47
CA ARG A 360 4.16 10.29 -2.23
C ARG A 360 5.51 10.77 -1.68
N LYS A 361 6.53 9.98 -1.95
CA LYS A 361 7.93 10.36 -1.73
C LYS A 361 8.31 11.50 -2.68
N LEU A 362 9.05 12.49 -2.17
CA LEU A 362 9.64 13.56 -2.98
C LEU A 362 11.01 13.10 -3.49
N GLU A 363 11.26 13.25 -4.79
CA GLU A 363 12.53 12.85 -5.41
C GLU A 363 13.63 13.92 -5.35
N LEU A 364 13.36 15.04 -4.69
CA LEU A 364 14.20 16.24 -4.68
C LEU A 364 15.45 16.15 -3.77
N TRP A 365 15.61 15.08 -2.96
CA TRP A 365 16.43 15.14 -1.72
C TRP A 365 17.53 14.06 -1.61
N ARG A 366 18.36 13.88 -2.64
CA ARG A 366 19.34 12.78 -2.65
C ARG A 366 20.65 13.04 -1.88
N SER A 367 21.06 14.30 -1.68
CA SER A 367 22.40 14.62 -1.14
C SER A 367 22.55 14.40 0.37
N ASP A 368 21.49 14.59 1.14
CA ASP A 368 21.56 14.67 2.61
C ASP A 368 21.10 13.39 3.32
N GLY A 369 20.64 12.39 2.54
CA GLY A 369 20.10 11.14 3.07
C GLY A 369 18.72 11.25 3.74
N ILE A 370 18.07 12.43 3.72
CA ILE A 370 16.73 12.62 4.30
C ILE A 370 15.65 12.40 3.23
N TYR A 371 14.74 11.45 3.47
CA TYR A 371 13.59 11.23 2.61
C TYR A 371 12.41 12.14 3.00
N GLY A 372 12.05 13.05 2.11
CA GLY A 372 10.84 13.87 2.22
C GLY A 372 9.62 13.16 1.63
N TYR A 373 8.46 13.34 2.26
CA TYR A 373 7.16 12.91 1.74
C TYR A 373 6.20 14.09 1.78
N PHE A 374 5.38 14.22 0.74
CA PHE A 374 4.33 15.24 0.68
C PHE A 374 3.21 14.79 -0.25
N TRP A 375 2.11 15.52 -0.23
CA TRP A 375 0.98 15.28 -1.10
C TRP A 375 1.31 15.70 -2.53
N LYS A 376 0.87 14.91 -3.50
CA LYS A 376 0.83 15.21 -4.93
C LYS A 376 -0.61 15.15 -5.40
N ALA A 377 -0.90 15.71 -6.58
CA ALA A 377 -2.22 15.58 -7.20
C ALA A 377 -2.19 14.50 -8.28
N THR A 378 -3.30 13.81 -8.49
CA THR A 378 -3.46 12.90 -9.64
C THR A 378 -4.88 13.05 -10.18
N PRO A 379 -5.12 12.84 -11.50
CA PRO A 379 -6.47 12.83 -12.03
C PRO A 379 -7.37 11.87 -11.25
N ALA A 380 -8.55 12.34 -10.87
CA ALA A 380 -9.53 11.50 -10.21
C ALA A 380 -10.02 10.41 -11.19
N ALA A 381 -10.23 9.22 -10.63
CA ALA A 381 -10.77 8.06 -11.36
C ALA A 381 -12.27 8.17 -11.60
#